data_AF-A0A452YF75-F1
#
_entry.id   AF-A0A452YF75-F1
#
_cell.length_a   1.000
_cell.length_b   1.000
_cell.length_c   1.000
_cell.angle_alpha   90.00
_cell.angle_beta   90.00
_cell.angle_gamma   90.00
#
_symmetry.space_group_name_H-M   'P 1'
#
loop_
_entity.id
_entity.type
_entity.pdbx_description
1 polymer ?
#
loop_
_entity_poly.entity_id
_entity_poly.type
_entity_poly.pdbx_seq_one_letter_code
_entity_poly.pdbx_strand_id
1 'polypeptide(L)'
;GKICWSRSLFLNIMKETCLPDVQVDENSENPHWKAIGYSVEEWQRDPAEAPAPSRPLDNGVVETRALNDTTLLRSLADRGLPVKPGAQHTVECDAVIVGSGCGGGVAAAILASAGYKVVVVEKGDYFAADDYSSVEGPSMERLFEKGGIFCTSNVTTMVFTGSTVGGGSAVNWSACIRTPGEVLQEWSHDHGLPLFATKAYVQAMNTVCDRLGVTDECLKEGFQNKVLRRGCEALGLPVDAVPRNSSAGHYCGSCNFGCPTGDKRGTDTTWLVDAVKHGAVILTGCKAERFILHNNSGKDGRSKKCVGLLATCMSNGITKKLRIEAKVSISACGALMTPPLLRNSGLKNRHIGRNLHLHPVSMAWGYFPENKQAVPITGKSYEGGIITSMHRVTPRTIIETPALGPGAFAAMVPWESGRDMKERMSRFARTAHAFALVRDRGSGFVDCEGRLRFTPSRDDTRELRNGLRHVLRILVAAGAAEVGTHRSDGLRLRCKGVRDEDLEAFLDEVTIEKGPMHSTADKWAVFSSAHQMGSCRMGSSPKDSAVDGSGESWEAEGLYVCDGSLLPTAVGVNPMITIQSVAYCLSKGIAESMTNAQKHY
;
A
#
# COMPACT_ATOMS: atom_id res chain seq x y z
N GLY A 1 -17.92 20.90 -27.98
CA GLY A 1 -19.29 20.34 -27.98
C GLY A 1 -19.34 18.82 -27.97
N LYS A 2 -18.65 18.12 -28.89
CA LYS A 2 -18.79 16.65 -29.08
C LYS A 2 -17.77 15.75 -28.33
N ILE A 3 -16.79 16.31 -27.63
CA ILE A 3 -15.69 15.55 -26.99
C ILE A 3 -15.97 15.21 -25.50
N CYS A 4 -16.93 15.87 -24.84
CA CYS A 4 -17.29 15.55 -23.44
C CYS A 4 -18.09 14.24 -23.30
N TRP A 5 -18.78 13.79 -24.35
CA TRP A 5 -19.68 12.63 -24.26
C TRP A 5 -18.94 11.27 -24.27
N SER A 6 -17.71 11.17 -24.83
CA SER A 6 -16.96 9.90 -24.84
C SER A 6 -16.25 9.58 -23.52
N ARG A 7 -15.96 10.59 -22.68
CA ARG A 7 -15.23 10.42 -21.41
C ARG A 7 -16.11 9.88 -20.27
N SER A 8 -17.37 10.31 -20.23
CA SER A 8 -18.38 9.73 -19.33
C SER A 8 -18.76 8.32 -19.77
N LEU A 9 -18.78 8.07 -21.09
CA LEU A 9 -19.03 6.75 -21.65
C LEU A 9 -17.92 5.74 -21.28
N PHE A 10 -16.64 6.13 -21.23
CA PHE A 10 -15.57 5.23 -20.77
C PHE A 10 -15.73 4.80 -19.30
N LEU A 11 -16.06 5.74 -18.40
CA LEU A 11 -16.35 5.44 -17.00
C LEU A 11 -17.66 4.66 -16.80
N ASN A 12 -18.67 4.91 -17.63
CA ASN A 12 -19.93 4.15 -17.62
C ASN A 12 -19.79 2.77 -18.27
N ILE A 13 -18.96 2.61 -19.29
CA ILE A 13 -18.59 1.30 -19.86
C ILE A 13 -17.80 0.53 -18.82
N MET A 14 -16.80 1.13 -18.17
CA MET A 14 -16.10 0.49 -17.04
C MET A 14 -17.06 0.01 -15.94
N LYS A 15 -18.12 0.77 -15.65
CA LYS A 15 -19.19 0.31 -14.77
C LYS A 15 -19.98 -0.84 -15.43
N GLU A 16 -20.60 -0.65 -16.58
CA GLU A 16 -21.50 -1.64 -17.20
C GLU A 16 -20.82 -2.93 -17.70
N THR A 17 -19.53 -2.90 -18.06
CA THR A 17 -18.78 -4.07 -18.58
C THR A 17 -17.93 -4.76 -17.52
N CYS A 18 -17.52 -4.11 -16.43
CA CYS A 18 -16.79 -4.79 -15.34
C CYS A 18 -17.72 -5.30 -14.23
N LEU A 19 -18.94 -4.75 -14.09
CA LEU A 19 -19.92 -5.21 -13.09
C LEU A 19 -20.17 -6.73 -13.17
N PRO A 20 -20.35 -7.36 -14.35
CA PRO A 20 -20.60 -8.79 -14.42
C PRO A 20 -19.40 -9.66 -14.05
N ASP A 21 -18.16 -9.16 -14.10
CA ASP A 21 -16.94 -9.95 -13.79
C ASP A 21 -16.46 -9.77 -12.35
N VAL A 22 -16.92 -8.71 -11.68
CA VAL A 22 -16.51 -8.32 -10.31
C VAL A 22 -17.61 -8.58 -9.28
N GLN A 23 -18.88 -8.68 -9.70
CA GLN A 23 -19.99 -9.07 -8.85
C GLN A 23 -20.14 -10.59 -8.81
N VAL A 24 -20.50 -11.10 -7.65
CA VAL A 24 -20.90 -12.49 -7.44
C VAL A 24 -22.37 -12.52 -7.06
N ASP A 25 -23.03 -13.64 -7.30
CA ASP A 25 -24.36 -13.87 -6.75
C ASP A 25 -24.30 -14.11 -5.22
N GLU A 26 -25.45 -14.39 -4.62
CA GLU A 26 -25.59 -14.68 -3.19
C GLU A 26 -24.82 -15.92 -2.72
N ASN A 27 -24.38 -16.79 -3.64
CA ASN A 27 -23.56 -17.97 -3.37
C ASN A 27 -22.08 -17.75 -3.68
N SER A 28 -21.65 -16.49 -3.91
CA SER A 28 -20.30 -16.17 -4.36
C SER A 28 -19.93 -16.75 -5.74
N GLU A 29 -20.92 -17.15 -6.55
CA GLU A 29 -20.70 -17.71 -7.87
C GLU A 29 -20.82 -16.65 -8.98
N ASN A 30 -20.10 -16.89 -10.08
CA ASN A 30 -20.20 -16.07 -11.27
C ASN A 30 -20.01 -16.95 -12.53
N PRO A 31 -21.03 -17.09 -13.39
CA PRO A 31 -20.98 -17.96 -14.57
C PRO A 31 -19.94 -17.52 -15.62
N HIS A 32 -19.49 -16.26 -15.59
CA HIS A 32 -18.46 -15.73 -16.49
C HIS A 32 -17.04 -16.14 -16.07
N TRP A 33 -16.80 -16.41 -14.78
CA TRP A 33 -15.48 -16.77 -14.26
C TRP A 33 -14.91 -18.02 -14.91
N LYS A 34 -15.75 -19.05 -15.10
CA LYS A 34 -15.35 -20.27 -15.81
C LYS A 34 -14.90 -19.99 -17.24
N ALA A 35 -15.53 -19.05 -17.93
CA ALA A 35 -15.21 -18.71 -19.32
C ALA A 35 -13.87 -17.97 -19.45
N ILE A 36 -13.45 -17.25 -18.42
CA ILE A 36 -12.16 -16.53 -18.37
C ILE A 36 -11.06 -17.33 -17.66
N GLY A 37 -11.38 -18.57 -17.27
CA GLY A 37 -10.48 -19.47 -16.53
C GLY A 37 -10.20 -19.01 -15.10
N TYR A 38 -11.02 -18.12 -14.54
CA TYR A 38 -10.92 -17.62 -13.16
C TYR A 38 -11.75 -18.50 -12.22
N SER A 39 -11.26 -18.66 -11.00
CA SER A 39 -11.91 -19.38 -9.93
C SER A 39 -11.33 -18.88 -8.62
N VAL A 40 -12.19 -18.65 -7.65
CA VAL A 40 -11.79 -18.36 -6.28
C VAL A 40 -11.92 -19.66 -5.51
N GLU A 41 -10.84 -20.13 -4.89
CA GLU A 41 -10.95 -21.22 -3.92
C GLU A 41 -11.66 -20.67 -2.68
N GLU A 42 -12.82 -21.23 -2.34
CA GLU A 42 -13.40 -21.02 -1.02
C GLU A 42 -12.50 -21.71 0.00
N TRP A 43 -11.80 -20.91 0.80
CA TRP A 43 -11.03 -21.44 1.91
C TRP A 43 -12.01 -21.75 3.05
N GLN A 44 -12.64 -22.93 2.98
CA GLN A 44 -13.44 -23.46 4.07
C GLN A 44 -12.52 -24.23 5.00
N ARG A 45 -12.48 -23.81 6.26
CA ARG A 45 -11.83 -24.56 7.32
C ARG A 45 -12.52 -25.92 7.47
N ASP A 46 -11.74 -26.99 7.61
CA ASP A 46 -12.28 -28.33 7.86
C ASP A 46 -13.08 -28.29 9.19
N PRO A 47 -14.39 -28.62 9.19
CA PRO A 47 -15.20 -28.67 10.41
C PRO A 47 -14.66 -29.62 11.48
N ALA A 48 -13.79 -30.57 11.11
CA ALA A 48 -13.11 -31.47 12.02
C ALA A 48 -11.91 -30.83 12.75
N GLU A 49 -11.45 -29.65 12.34
CA GLU A 49 -10.42 -28.91 13.07
C GLU A 49 -10.98 -28.30 14.37
N ALA A 50 -10.10 -28.13 15.36
CA ALA A 50 -10.41 -27.45 16.62
C ALA A 50 -11.13 -26.10 16.37
N PRO A 51 -11.97 -25.62 17.32
CA PRO A 51 -12.71 -24.37 17.17
C PRO A 51 -11.82 -23.23 16.68
N ALA A 52 -12.40 -22.30 15.93
CA ALA A 52 -11.66 -21.18 15.38
C ALA A 52 -10.83 -20.51 16.49
N PRO A 53 -9.49 -20.36 16.31
CA PRO A 53 -8.69 -19.69 17.31
C PRO A 53 -9.26 -18.29 17.47
N SER A 54 -9.22 -17.78 18.70
CA SER A 54 -9.59 -16.38 18.97
C SER A 54 -8.86 -15.47 17.99
N ARG A 55 -9.55 -14.46 17.44
CA ARG A 55 -8.92 -13.57 16.45
C ARG A 55 -7.77 -12.84 17.16
N PRO A 56 -6.59 -12.68 16.51
CA PRO A 56 -5.38 -12.24 17.20
C PRO A 56 -5.48 -10.95 18.03
N LEU A 57 -6.42 -10.05 17.69
CA LEU A 57 -6.58 -8.75 18.34
C LEU A 57 -7.81 -8.63 19.25
N ASP A 58 -8.63 -9.69 19.42
CA ASP A 58 -9.92 -9.63 20.13
C ASP A 58 -9.82 -9.02 21.55
N ASN A 59 -8.72 -9.30 22.24
CA ASN A 59 -8.48 -8.81 23.59
C ASN A 59 -8.30 -7.28 23.67
N GLY A 60 -7.87 -6.62 22.60
CA GLY A 60 -7.58 -5.18 22.58
C GLY A 60 -8.40 -4.37 21.58
N VAL A 61 -9.08 -5.02 20.63
CA VAL A 61 -9.87 -4.34 19.61
C VAL A 61 -11.25 -3.93 20.14
N VAL A 62 -11.70 -2.75 19.76
CA VAL A 62 -13.04 -2.21 20.02
C VAL A 62 -13.66 -1.85 18.67
N GLU A 63 -14.53 -2.72 18.19
CA GLU A 63 -15.19 -2.57 16.89
C GLU A 63 -16.36 -1.60 16.97
N THR A 64 -16.07 -0.31 16.78
CA THR A 64 -17.03 0.76 17.13
C THR A 64 -18.31 0.72 16.30
N ARG A 65 -18.29 0.15 15.08
CA ARG A 65 -19.46 0.00 14.20
C ARG A 65 -20.62 -0.77 14.83
N ALA A 66 -20.33 -1.72 15.72
CA ALA A 66 -21.34 -2.53 16.40
C ALA A 66 -21.82 -1.89 17.73
N LEU A 67 -21.29 -0.73 18.11
CA LEU A 67 -21.50 -0.12 19.42
C LEU A 67 -22.37 1.14 19.33
N ASN A 68 -22.86 1.55 20.50
CA ASN A 68 -23.50 2.83 20.75
C ASN A 68 -22.74 3.61 21.83
N ASP A 69 -23.16 4.83 22.13
CA ASP A 69 -22.49 5.68 23.13
C ASP A 69 -22.23 4.98 24.48
N THR A 70 -23.21 4.23 24.99
CA THR A 70 -23.11 3.56 26.29
C THR A 70 -22.21 2.32 26.22
N THR A 71 -22.38 1.49 25.20
CA THR A 71 -21.60 0.25 25.05
C THR A 71 -20.15 0.54 24.66
N LEU A 72 -19.89 1.66 23.97
CA LEU A 72 -18.54 2.16 23.72
C LEU A 72 -17.80 2.45 25.02
N LEU A 73 -18.38 3.29 25.89
CA LEU A 73 -17.75 3.65 27.16
C LEU A 73 -17.44 2.43 28.03
N ARG A 74 -18.39 1.49 28.11
CA ARG A 74 -18.19 0.23 28.83
C ARG A 74 -17.03 -0.58 28.24
N SER A 75 -17.04 -0.79 26.92
CA SER A 75 -16.01 -1.56 26.22
C SER A 75 -14.59 -0.99 26.40
N LEU A 76 -14.47 0.34 26.49
CA LEU A 76 -13.21 1.02 26.76
C LEU A 76 -12.77 0.90 28.22
N ALA A 77 -13.71 1.06 29.16
CA ALA A 77 -13.44 0.90 30.58
C ALA A 77 -13.02 -0.54 30.92
N ASP A 78 -13.68 -1.55 30.33
CA ASP A 78 -13.36 -2.97 30.49
C ASP A 78 -11.95 -3.31 30.00
N ARG A 79 -11.40 -2.50 29.07
CA ARG A 79 -10.02 -2.60 28.57
C ARG A 79 -9.03 -1.70 29.31
N GLY A 80 -9.42 -1.14 30.46
CA GLY A 80 -8.52 -0.40 31.35
C GLY A 80 -8.24 1.05 30.94
N LEU A 81 -9.00 1.61 30.00
CA LEU A 81 -8.92 3.02 29.64
C LEU A 81 -9.79 3.88 30.58
N PRO A 82 -9.25 4.94 31.19
CA PRO A 82 -10.06 5.93 31.87
C PRO A 82 -10.96 6.65 30.87
N VAL A 83 -12.27 6.61 31.11
CA VAL A 83 -13.28 7.27 30.27
C VAL A 83 -14.15 8.20 31.08
N LYS A 84 -14.50 9.35 30.50
CA LYS A 84 -15.40 10.34 31.09
C LYS A 84 -16.52 10.65 30.11
N PRO A 85 -17.79 10.34 30.43
CA PRO A 85 -18.91 10.74 29.58
C PRO A 85 -19.06 12.26 29.60
N GLY A 86 -19.41 12.85 28.46
CA GLY A 86 -19.59 14.30 28.34
C GLY A 86 -20.39 14.70 27.11
N ALA A 87 -20.32 15.98 26.73
CA ALA A 87 -20.78 16.45 25.43
C ALA A 87 -19.96 15.80 24.29
N GLN A 88 -18.68 15.56 24.57
CA GLN A 88 -17.81 14.62 23.88
C GLN A 88 -17.36 13.60 24.92
N HIS A 89 -17.23 12.33 24.54
CA HIS A 89 -16.68 11.33 25.44
C HIS A 89 -15.16 11.51 25.50
N THR A 90 -14.60 11.63 26.69
CA THR A 90 -13.16 11.76 26.87
C THR A 90 -12.54 10.42 27.23
N VAL A 91 -11.42 10.08 26.58
CA VAL A 91 -10.60 8.91 26.84
C VAL A 91 -9.20 9.39 27.19
N GLU A 92 -8.60 8.90 28.26
CA GLU A 92 -7.24 9.27 28.66
C GLU A 92 -6.24 8.17 28.36
N CYS A 93 -5.09 8.52 27.81
CA CYS A 93 -4.00 7.60 27.53
C CYS A 93 -2.65 8.32 27.62
N ASP A 94 -1.54 7.58 27.58
CA ASP A 94 -0.21 8.17 27.51
C ASP A 94 0.13 8.56 26.06
N ALA A 95 -0.21 7.69 25.10
CA ALA A 95 0.02 7.91 23.69
C ALA A 95 -1.20 7.55 22.83
N VAL A 96 -1.56 8.44 21.90
CA VAL A 96 -2.55 8.17 20.85
C VAL A 96 -1.88 8.05 19.49
N ILE A 97 -2.22 7.01 18.73
CA ILE A 97 -1.66 6.72 17.41
C ILE A 97 -2.80 6.69 16.40
N VAL A 98 -2.70 7.48 15.34
CA VAL A 98 -3.72 7.55 14.29
C VAL A 98 -3.26 6.77 13.08
N GLY A 99 -3.95 5.68 12.75
CA GLY A 99 -3.61 4.72 11.71
C GLY A 99 -2.84 3.53 12.26
N SER A 100 -3.30 2.32 11.91
CA SER A 100 -2.77 1.05 12.42
C SER A 100 -1.79 0.34 11.47
N GLY A 101 -1.44 0.99 10.36
CA GLY A 101 -0.61 0.44 9.28
C GLY A 101 0.86 0.23 9.65
N CYS A 102 1.73 0.13 8.63
CA CYS A 102 3.16 -0.18 8.78
C CYS A 102 3.84 0.55 9.94
N GLY A 103 3.76 1.88 9.99
CA GLY A 103 4.45 2.62 11.04
C GLY A 103 3.66 2.71 12.35
N GLY A 104 2.32 2.81 12.27
CA GLY A 104 1.46 2.92 13.46
C GLY A 104 1.42 1.66 14.32
N GLY A 105 1.39 0.48 13.69
CA GLY A 105 1.45 -0.80 14.40
C GLY A 105 2.77 -0.98 15.14
N VAL A 106 3.90 -0.64 14.51
CA VAL A 106 5.22 -0.67 15.15
C VAL A 106 5.28 0.31 16.32
N ALA A 107 4.82 1.54 16.13
CA ALA A 107 4.81 2.54 17.20
C ALA A 107 3.95 2.11 18.39
N ALA A 108 2.80 1.50 18.14
CA ALA A 108 1.94 0.95 19.18
C ALA A 108 2.64 -0.14 19.97
N ALA A 109 3.28 -1.08 19.28
CA ALA A 109 4.00 -2.19 19.91
C ALA A 109 5.12 -1.70 20.82
N ILE A 110 5.95 -0.76 20.33
CA ILE A 110 7.11 -0.24 21.07
C ILE A 110 6.66 0.56 22.29
N LEU A 111 5.69 1.45 22.15
CA LEU A 111 5.21 2.27 23.27
C LEU A 111 4.46 1.44 24.32
N ALA A 112 3.61 0.50 23.90
CA ALA A 112 2.92 -0.38 24.82
C ALA A 112 3.89 -1.31 25.57
N SER A 113 4.90 -1.86 24.87
CA SER A 113 5.96 -2.68 25.49
C SER A 113 6.81 -1.89 26.50
N ALA A 114 6.92 -0.57 26.33
CA ALA A 114 7.55 0.32 27.31
C ALA A 114 6.66 0.65 28.53
N GLY A 115 5.44 0.09 28.59
CA GLY A 115 4.52 0.24 29.71
C GLY A 115 3.56 1.43 29.61
N TYR A 116 3.49 2.11 28.46
CA TYR A 116 2.57 3.22 28.25
C TYR A 116 1.17 2.74 27.87
N LYS A 117 0.14 3.47 28.33
CA LYS A 117 -1.25 3.25 27.87
C LYS A 117 -1.40 3.80 26.45
N VAL A 118 -1.58 2.91 25.47
CA VAL A 118 -1.65 3.27 24.05
C VAL A 118 -3.06 3.08 23.52
N VAL A 119 -3.56 4.08 22.80
CA VAL A 119 -4.79 3.98 22.00
C VAL A 119 -4.45 4.14 20.52
N VAL A 120 -4.83 3.16 19.70
CA VAL A 120 -4.72 3.21 18.24
C VAL A 120 -6.09 3.53 17.65
N VAL A 121 -6.16 4.48 16.72
CA VAL A 121 -7.40 4.89 16.04
C VAL A 121 -7.29 4.52 14.56
N GLU A 122 -8.16 3.62 14.11
CA GLU A 122 -8.22 3.12 12.73
C GLU A 122 -9.61 3.38 12.13
N LYS A 123 -9.65 3.93 10.92
CA LYS A 123 -10.92 4.20 10.22
C LYS A 123 -11.49 2.95 9.55
N GLY A 124 -10.62 2.03 9.16
CA GLY A 124 -11.00 0.75 8.60
C GLY A 124 -11.51 -0.24 9.63
N ASP A 125 -12.02 -1.37 9.14
CA ASP A 125 -12.50 -2.47 9.96
C ASP A 125 -11.39 -3.51 10.22
N TYR A 126 -11.60 -4.36 11.24
CA TYR A 126 -10.71 -5.46 11.57
C TYR A 126 -11.17 -6.75 10.89
N PHE A 127 -10.21 -7.46 10.30
CA PHE A 127 -10.40 -8.74 9.64
C PHE A 127 -9.34 -9.72 10.16
N ALA A 128 -9.76 -10.93 10.47
CA ALA A 128 -8.90 -12.08 10.67
C ALA A 128 -8.88 -12.96 9.40
N ALA A 129 -8.07 -14.02 9.41
CA ALA A 129 -7.93 -14.95 8.29
C ALA A 129 -9.29 -15.41 7.73
N ASP A 130 -10.18 -15.86 8.62
CA ASP A 130 -11.52 -16.37 8.28
C ASP A 130 -12.50 -15.27 7.80
N ASP A 131 -12.19 -13.99 8.02
CA ASP A 131 -13.01 -12.85 7.57
C ASP A 131 -12.69 -12.43 6.13
N TYR A 132 -11.52 -12.82 5.60
CA TYR A 132 -11.06 -12.40 4.28
C TYR A 132 -11.72 -13.19 3.16
N SER A 133 -12.01 -12.47 2.07
CA SER A 133 -12.49 -13.06 0.82
C SER A 133 -11.45 -12.88 -0.28
N SER A 134 -11.28 -13.91 -1.09
CA SER A 134 -10.48 -13.83 -2.31
C SER A 134 -11.27 -13.24 -3.50
N VAL A 135 -12.52 -12.81 -3.27
CA VAL A 135 -13.34 -12.13 -4.28
C VAL A 135 -12.95 -10.66 -4.37
N GLU A 136 -12.51 -10.22 -5.56
CA GLU A 136 -11.95 -8.89 -5.78
C GLU A 136 -12.90 -7.76 -5.37
N GLY A 137 -14.13 -7.71 -5.87
CA GLY A 137 -15.04 -6.58 -5.64
C GLY A 137 -15.27 -6.24 -4.17
N PRO A 138 -15.84 -7.16 -3.38
CA PRO A 138 -16.10 -6.96 -1.95
C PRO A 138 -14.82 -6.69 -1.14
N SER A 139 -13.71 -7.36 -1.46
CA SER A 139 -12.44 -7.13 -0.75
C SER A 139 -11.84 -5.77 -1.07
N MET A 140 -11.93 -5.32 -2.33
CA MET A 140 -11.50 -3.98 -2.72
C MET A 140 -12.34 -2.91 -2.00
N GLU A 141 -13.67 -3.06 -1.96
CA GLU A 141 -14.58 -2.14 -1.28
C GLU A 141 -14.27 -1.99 0.23
N ARG A 142 -14.03 -3.12 0.91
CA ARG A 142 -13.84 -3.14 2.36
C ARG A 142 -12.42 -2.81 2.81
N LEU A 143 -11.41 -3.14 2.00
CA LEU A 143 -10.01 -3.10 2.44
C LEU A 143 -9.20 -1.94 1.83
N PHE A 144 -9.71 -1.22 0.83
CA PHE A 144 -8.99 -0.13 0.16
C PHE A 144 -9.73 1.21 0.23
N GLU A 145 -8.98 2.31 0.22
CA GLU A 145 -9.59 3.63 0.07
C GLU A 145 -10.41 3.72 -1.21
N LYS A 146 -11.62 4.27 -1.10
CA LYS A 146 -12.53 4.46 -2.24
C LYS A 146 -12.77 3.18 -3.05
N GLY A 147 -12.72 2.01 -2.40
CA GLY A 147 -12.89 0.73 -3.07
C GLY A 147 -11.81 0.42 -4.11
N GLY A 148 -10.61 1.00 -3.98
CA GLY A 148 -9.50 0.82 -4.92
C GLY A 148 -9.50 1.77 -6.12
N ILE A 149 -10.61 2.46 -6.40
CA ILE A 149 -10.69 3.43 -7.50
C ILE A 149 -10.23 4.80 -7.00
N PHE A 150 -8.93 4.91 -6.70
CA PHE A 150 -8.33 6.16 -6.25
C PHE A 150 -7.24 6.61 -7.23
N CYS A 151 -7.46 7.73 -7.93
CA CYS A 151 -6.52 8.25 -8.92
C CYS A 151 -6.00 9.65 -8.58
N THR A 152 -4.90 10.04 -9.22
CA THR A 152 -4.50 11.45 -9.29
C THR A 152 -5.59 12.30 -9.95
N SER A 153 -5.60 13.60 -9.66
CA SER A 153 -6.64 14.53 -10.14
C SER A 153 -6.75 14.61 -11.67
N ASN A 154 -5.68 14.25 -12.40
CA ASN A 154 -5.63 14.18 -13.86
C ASN A 154 -5.72 12.74 -14.39
N VAL A 155 -6.09 11.78 -13.55
CA VAL A 155 -6.27 10.35 -13.89
C VAL A 155 -5.02 9.76 -14.56
N THR A 156 -3.84 10.20 -14.15
CA THR A 156 -2.56 9.72 -14.72
C THR A 156 -2.00 8.55 -13.94
N THR A 157 -2.28 8.48 -12.63
CA THR A 157 -1.83 7.37 -11.79
C THR A 157 -2.99 6.87 -10.93
N MET A 158 -3.27 5.56 -11.00
CA MET A 158 -4.13 4.83 -10.08
C MET A 158 -3.32 4.42 -8.86
N VAL A 159 -3.91 4.55 -7.67
CA VAL A 159 -3.23 4.44 -6.38
C VAL A 159 -3.95 3.44 -5.50
N PHE A 160 -3.24 2.40 -5.08
CA PHE A 160 -3.74 1.40 -4.15
C PHE A 160 -3.27 1.73 -2.73
N THR A 161 -4.20 1.93 -1.81
CA THR A 161 -3.92 2.23 -0.40
C THR A 161 -4.93 1.50 0.48
N GLY A 162 -4.43 0.77 1.48
CA GLY A 162 -5.26 0.02 2.40
C GLY A 162 -6.03 0.92 3.38
N SER A 163 -7.23 0.49 3.75
CA SER A 163 -8.14 1.11 4.72
C SER A 163 -8.77 0.04 5.62
N THR A 164 -7.92 -0.67 6.35
CA THR A 164 -8.27 -1.77 7.26
C THR A 164 -7.27 -1.77 8.41
N VAL A 165 -7.55 -2.48 9.50
CA VAL A 165 -6.55 -2.75 10.54
C VAL A 165 -5.32 -3.41 9.90
N GLY A 166 -4.14 -2.85 10.15
CA GLY A 166 -2.90 -3.23 9.50
C GLY A 166 -2.57 -2.45 8.21
N GLY A 167 -3.53 -1.66 7.71
CA GLY A 167 -3.38 -0.75 6.57
C GLY A 167 -2.81 -1.45 5.33
N GLY A 168 -1.88 -0.77 4.64
CA GLY A 168 -1.22 -1.33 3.47
C GLY A 168 -0.42 -2.62 3.73
N SER A 169 -0.06 -2.95 4.98
CA SER A 169 0.69 -4.18 5.27
C SER A 169 -0.19 -5.44 5.20
N ALA A 170 -1.48 -5.30 5.51
CA ALA A 170 -2.47 -6.37 5.41
C ALA A 170 -2.78 -6.75 3.95
N VAL A 171 -2.73 -5.78 3.04
CA VAL A 171 -3.19 -5.91 1.64
C VAL A 171 -2.10 -5.75 0.58
N ASN A 172 -0.82 -5.69 0.95
CA ASN A 172 0.27 -5.63 -0.05
C ASN A 172 0.64 -7.02 -0.58
N TRP A 173 1.60 -7.06 -1.51
CA TRP A 173 2.00 -8.26 -2.24
C TRP A 173 3.12 -9.08 -1.58
N SER A 174 3.33 -8.90 -0.28
CA SER A 174 4.26 -9.66 0.57
C SER A 174 5.75 -9.35 0.39
N ALA A 175 6.15 -8.59 -0.63
CA ALA A 175 7.55 -8.22 -0.86
C ALA A 175 8.18 -7.44 0.32
N CYS A 176 9.38 -7.88 0.73
CA CYS A 176 10.11 -7.44 1.91
C CYS A 176 11.56 -7.04 1.58
N ILE A 177 11.73 -6.18 0.59
CA ILE A 177 13.07 -5.69 0.21
C ILE A 177 13.56 -4.67 1.23
N ARG A 178 14.81 -4.82 1.67
CA ARG A 178 15.47 -3.92 2.63
C ARG A 178 15.77 -2.56 1.98
N THR A 179 15.92 -1.52 2.80
CA THR A 179 16.32 -0.19 2.32
C THR A 179 17.69 -0.30 1.60
N PRO A 180 17.79 0.08 0.32
CA PRO A 180 19.04 -0.03 -0.44
C PRO A 180 20.17 0.81 0.17
N GLY A 181 21.41 0.33 0.06
CA GLY A 181 22.57 0.99 0.68
C GLY A 181 22.80 2.41 0.14
N GLU A 182 22.60 2.61 -1.16
CA GLU A 182 22.68 3.91 -1.83
C GLU A 182 21.63 4.90 -1.31
N VAL A 183 20.45 4.42 -0.92
CA VAL A 183 19.39 5.27 -0.33
C VAL A 183 19.75 5.65 1.11
N LEU A 184 20.36 4.76 1.87
CA LEU A 184 20.86 5.07 3.22
C LEU A 184 21.97 6.12 3.18
N GLN A 185 22.89 6.01 2.21
CA GLN A 185 23.94 6.99 1.99
C GLN A 185 23.36 8.34 1.58
N GLU A 186 22.45 8.37 0.60
CA GLU A 186 21.74 9.59 0.17
C GLU A 186 21.04 10.28 1.35
N TRP A 187 20.23 9.55 2.11
CA TRP A 187 19.47 10.16 3.20
C TRP A 187 20.36 10.64 4.36
N SER A 188 21.43 9.90 4.67
CA SER A 188 22.34 10.32 5.74
C SER A 188 23.22 11.50 5.35
N HIS A 189 23.82 11.48 4.17
CA HIS A 189 24.76 12.50 3.72
C HIS A 189 24.06 13.70 3.08
N ASP A 190 23.23 13.48 2.06
CA ASP A 190 22.67 14.55 1.23
C ASP A 190 21.46 15.23 1.90
N HIS A 191 20.72 14.48 2.73
CA HIS A 191 19.58 15.02 3.49
C HIS A 191 19.91 15.33 4.97
N GLY A 192 21.15 15.08 5.42
CA GLY A 192 21.60 15.40 6.77
C GLY A 192 20.87 14.62 7.87
N LEU A 193 20.47 13.37 7.61
CA LEU A 193 19.72 12.53 8.54
C LEU A 193 20.62 11.39 9.06
N PRO A 194 21.45 11.64 10.11
CA PRO A 194 22.49 10.71 10.55
C PRO A 194 21.95 9.34 10.99
N LEU A 195 20.67 9.25 11.39
CA LEU A 195 19.99 8.00 11.74
C LEU A 195 20.28 6.89 10.72
N PHE A 196 20.22 7.18 9.42
CA PHE A 196 20.36 6.18 8.35
C PHE A 196 21.77 5.64 8.17
N ALA A 197 22.78 6.31 8.74
CA ALA A 197 24.16 5.80 8.79
C ALA A 197 24.45 4.98 10.06
N THR A 198 23.51 4.90 11.00
CA THR A 198 23.75 4.22 12.29
C THR A 198 23.61 2.71 12.21
N LYS A 199 24.38 2.00 13.03
CA LYS A 199 24.17 0.56 13.29
C LYS A 199 22.80 0.27 13.87
N ALA A 200 22.22 1.22 14.62
CA ALA A 200 20.89 1.11 15.20
C ALA A 200 19.80 0.96 14.11
N TYR A 201 19.90 1.71 13.00
CA TYR A 201 18.96 1.57 11.89
C TYR A 201 19.08 0.21 11.19
N VAL A 202 20.30 -0.30 11.00
CA VAL A 202 20.51 -1.66 10.45
C VAL A 202 19.91 -2.72 11.36
N GLN A 203 20.10 -2.59 12.68
CA GLN A 203 19.49 -3.50 13.66
C GLN A 203 17.97 -3.40 13.69
N ALA A 204 17.40 -2.20 13.46
CA ALA A 204 15.96 -2.02 13.32
C ALA A 204 15.43 -2.80 12.10
N MET A 205 16.09 -2.72 10.94
CA MET A 205 15.73 -3.53 9.78
C MET A 205 15.78 -5.03 10.07
N ASN A 206 16.80 -5.51 10.79
CA ASN A 206 16.88 -6.92 11.20
C ASN A 206 15.70 -7.30 12.10
N THR A 207 15.44 -6.52 13.14
CA THR A 207 14.33 -6.75 14.08
C THR A 207 12.98 -6.78 13.35
N VAL A 208 12.79 -5.90 12.36
CA VAL A 208 11.59 -5.88 11.52
C VAL A 208 11.49 -7.13 10.67
N CYS A 209 12.56 -7.51 9.95
CA CYS A 209 12.56 -8.73 9.14
C CYS A 209 12.30 -9.98 9.99
N ASP A 210 12.92 -10.08 11.16
CA ASP A 210 12.74 -11.21 12.08
C ASP A 210 11.28 -11.27 12.58
N ARG A 211 10.72 -10.12 12.99
CA ARG A 211 9.34 -10.07 13.52
C ARG A 211 8.29 -10.41 12.47
N LEU A 212 8.53 -10.02 11.22
CA LEU A 212 7.67 -10.35 10.08
C LEU A 212 7.94 -11.76 9.52
N GLY A 213 8.97 -12.47 10.00
CA GLY A 213 9.37 -13.78 9.50
C GLY A 213 9.76 -13.76 8.02
N VAL A 214 10.54 -12.75 7.61
CA VAL A 214 10.93 -12.58 6.21
C VAL A 214 11.82 -13.74 5.75
N THR A 215 11.47 -14.34 4.61
CA THR A 215 12.25 -15.39 3.96
C THR A 215 12.34 -15.15 2.44
N ASP A 216 13.47 -15.47 1.83
CA ASP A 216 13.65 -15.50 0.37
C ASP A 216 13.41 -16.89 -0.25
N GLU A 217 13.14 -17.90 0.58
CA GLU A 217 12.76 -19.23 0.11
C GLU A 217 11.38 -19.20 -0.58
N CYS A 218 11.27 -19.88 -1.72
CA CYS A 218 10.02 -20.05 -2.46
C CYS A 218 9.95 -21.46 -3.03
N LEU A 219 9.09 -22.31 -2.45
CA LEU A 219 8.94 -23.70 -2.89
C LEU A 219 8.21 -23.83 -4.23
N LYS A 220 7.32 -22.87 -4.52
CA LYS A 220 6.50 -22.87 -5.74
C LYS A 220 6.22 -21.44 -6.19
N GLU A 221 6.76 -21.07 -7.35
CA GLU A 221 6.47 -19.78 -7.97
C GLU A 221 5.14 -19.78 -8.72
N GLY A 222 4.45 -18.64 -8.68
CA GLY A 222 3.26 -18.37 -9.49
C GLY A 222 3.58 -18.23 -10.98
N PHE A 223 2.56 -18.32 -11.82
CA PHE A 223 2.70 -18.30 -13.29
C PHE A 223 3.48 -17.08 -13.81
N GLN A 224 3.15 -15.88 -13.32
CA GLN A 224 3.76 -14.64 -13.80
C GLN A 224 5.25 -14.57 -13.43
N ASN A 225 5.61 -14.97 -12.20
CA ASN A 225 7.01 -15.01 -11.77
C ASN A 225 7.85 -16.01 -12.57
N LYS A 226 7.29 -17.19 -12.92
CA LYS A 226 7.95 -18.14 -13.84
C LYS A 226 8.16 -17.55 -15.23
N VAL A 227 7.20 -16.77 -15.75
CA VAL A 227 7.35 -16.06 -17.03
C VAL A 227 8.49 -15.06 -16.96
N LEU A 228 8.55 -14.23 -15.90
CA LEU A 228 9.63 -13.27 -15.69
C LEU A 228 10.99 -13.97 -15.64
N ARG A 229 11.12 -15.02 -14.80
CA ARG A 229 12.36 -15.79 -14.64
C ARG A 229 12.84 -16.38 -15.96
N ARG A 230 11.96 -17.11 -16.65
CA ARG A 230 12.27 -17.73 -17.95
C ARG A 230 12.70 -16.69 -18.99
N GLY A 231 12.00 -15.56 -19.06
CA GLY A 231 12.32 -14.48 -19.99
C GLY A 231 13.67 -13.85 -19.70
N CYS A 232 13.99 -13.63 -18.42
CA CYS A 232 15.31 -13.16 -18.00
C CYS A 232 16.41 -14.17 -18.34
N GLU A 233 16.23 -15.45 -18.00
CA GLU A 233 17.19 -16.53 -18.28
C GLU A 233 17.47 -16.66 -19.78
N ALA A 234 16.43 -16.60 -20.62
CA ALA A 234 16.57 -16.66 -22.08
C ALA A 234 17.35 -15.47 -22.66
N LEU A 235 17.35 -14.33 -21.98
CA LEU A 235 18.10 -13.13 -22.36
C LEU A 235 19.46 -13.00 -21.66
N GLY A 236 19.84 -13.96 -20.81
CA GLY A 236 21.06 -13.89 -20.00
C GLY A 236 21.02 -12.77 -18.94
N LEU A 237 19.83 -12.38 -18.48
CA LEU A 237 19.62 -11.33 -17.49
C LEU A 237 19.57 -11.93 -16.06
N PRO A 238 20.18 -11.28 -15.06
CA PRO A 238 20.10 -11.73 -13.68
C PRO A 238 18.66 -11.60 -13.16
N VAL A 239 18.20 -12.59 -12.40
CA VAL A 239 16.88 -12.58 -11.77
C VAL A 239 17.02 -13.00 -10.32
N ASP A 240 16.58 -12.12 -9.42
CA ASP A 240 16.73 -12.28 -7.98
C ASP A 240 15.43 -12.81 -7.38
N ALA A 241 15.55 -13.64 -6.34
CA ALA A 241 14.42 -13.98 -5.48
C ALA A 241 14.03 -12.75 -4.64
N VAL A 242 12.73 -12.53 -4.45
CA VAL A 242 12.22 -11.45 -3.61
C VAL A 242 11.88 -12.00 -2.22
N PRO A 243 12.47 -11.46 -1.14
CA PRO A 243 12.10 -11.84 0.22
C PRO A 243 10.64 -11.50 0.53
N ARG A 244 9.95 -12.35 1.30
CA ARG A 244 8.51 -12.26 1.60
C ARG A 244 8.21 -12.44 3.08
N ASN A 245 7.17 -11.76 3.58
CA ASN A 245 6.61 -11.97 4.92
C ASN A 245 5.51 -13.06 4.94
N SER A 246 5.75 -14.17 4.26
CA SER A 246 4.89 -15.36 4.24
C SER A 246 5.77 -16.61 4.22
N SER A 247 5.23 -17.78 4.54
CA SER A 247 6.02 -19.01 4.55
C SER A 247 6.57 -19.36 3.16
N ALA A 248 7.63 -20.16 3.13
CA ALA A 248 8.26 -20.61 1.87
C ALA A 248 7.27 -21.32 0.93
N GLY A 249 6.28 -22.04 1.50
CA GLY A 249 5.24 -22.77 0.79
C GLY A 249 3.98 -21.97 0.45
N HIS A 250 3.92 -20.69 0.80
CA HIS A 250 2.72 -19.86 0.59
C HIS A 250 2.35 -19.73 -0.89
N TYR A 251 1.11 -20.10 -1.26
CA TYR A 251 0.64 -20.13 -2.65
C TYR A 251 -0.85 -19.71 -2.81
N CYS A 252 -1.33 -18.64 -2.15
CA CYS A 252 -2.77 -18.31 -2.18
C CYS A 252 -3.23 -17.46 -3.38
N GLY A 253 -2.36 -16.69 -4.04
CA GLY A 253 -2.74 -15.81 -5.16
C GLY A 253 -3.49 -14.52 -4.77
N SER A 254 -3.99 -14.42 -3.54
CA SER A 254 -4.96 -13.39 -3.13
C SER A 254 -4.47 -12.47 -2.01
N CYS A 255 -3.18 -12.48 -1.67
CA CYS A 255 -2.59 -11.66 -0.60
C CYS A 255 -2.97 -10.16 -0.64
N ASN A 256 -3.32 -9.64 -1.82
CA ASN A 256 -3.74 -8.26 -2.00
C ASN A 256 -5.18 -7.97 -1.57
N PHE A 257 -5.97 -9.00 -1.27
CA PHE A 257 -7.34 -8.94 -0.78
C PHE A 257 -7.43 -9.36 0.70
N GLY A 258 -6.30 -9.30 1.41
CA GLY A 258 -6.11 -9.99 2.68
C GLY A 258 -5.68 -11.44 2.47
N CYS A 259 -5.21 -12.12 3.51
CA CYS A 259 -4.68 -13.48 3.39
C CYS A 259 -5.62 -14.48 4.08
N PRO A 260 -6.48 -15.20 3.35
CA PRO A 260 -7.40 -16.17 3.94
C PRO A 260 -6.70 -17.30 4.69
N THR A 261 -5.47 -17.66 4.30
CA THR A 261 -4.71 -18.71 4.98
C THR A 261 -4.04 -18.24 6.29
N GLY A 262 -4.11 -16.94 6.62
CA GLY A 262 -3.45 -16.34 7.79
C GLY A 262 -1.91 -16.37 7.79
N ASP A 263 -1.27 -16.82 6.71
CA ASP A 263 0.18 -17.05 6.67
C ASP A 263 1.00 -15.77 6.40
N LYS A 264 0.43 -14.83 5.64
CA LYS A 264 1.03 -13.52 5.40
C LYS A 264 1.03 -12.67 6.68
N ARG A 265 2.20 -12.14 7.04
CA ARG A 265 2.43 -11.44 8.32
C ARG A 265 2.47 -9.91 8.16
N GLY A 266 1.30 -9.27 8.21
CA GLY A 266 1.17 -7.80 8.29
C GLY A 266 1.30 -7.27 9.73
N THR A 267 1.13 -5.96 9.95
CA THR A 267 1.14 -5.40 11.31
C THR A 267 -0.04 -5.89 12.15
N ASP A 268 -1.16 -6.26 11.52
CA ASP A 268 -2.37 -6.88 12.08
C ASP A 268 -2.13 -8.24 12.73
N THR A 269 -1.19 -9.04 12.21
CA THR A 269 -0.81 -10.35 12.77
C THR A 269 0.54 -10.32 13.50
N THR A 270 1.21 -9.17 13.55
CA THR A 270 2.51 -8.99 14.18
C THR A 270 2.51 -7.90 15.25
N TRP A 271 2.92 -6.69 14.91
CA TRP A 271 3.14 -5.61 15.86
C TRP A 271 1.90 -5.20 16.65
N LEU A 272 0.70 -5.21 16.04
CA LEU A 272 -0.53 -4.92 16.77
C LEU A 272 -0.88 -6.02 17.77
N VAL A 273 -0.53 -7.29 17.49
CA VAL A 273 -0.67 -8.39 18.45
C VAL A 273 0.25 -8.14 19.64
N ASP A 274 1.49 -7.71 19.40
CA ASP A 274 2.42 -7.36 20.48
C ASP A 274 1.90 -6.16 21.29
N ALA A 275 1.34 -5.15 20.64
CA ALA A 275 0.75 -3.98 21.30
C ALA A 275 -0.42 -4.38 22.21
N VAL A 276 -1.37 -5.17 21.68
CA VAL A 276 -2.54 -5.67 22.43
C VAL A 276 -2.11 -6.55 23.60
N LYS A 277 -1.09 -7.40 23.42
CA LYS A 277 -0.52 -8.21 24.50
C LYS A 277 0.02 -7.35 25.67
N HIS A 278 0.45 -6.13 25.39
CA HIS A 278 0.90 -5.16 26.40
C HIS A 278 -0.20 -4.14 26.77
N GLY A 279 -1.47 -4.42 26.47
CA GLY A 279 -2.61 -3.62 26.92
C GLY A 279 -2.96 -2.43 26.03
N ALA A 280 -2.43 -2.33 24.81
CA ALA A 280 -2.89 -1.34 23.85
C ALA A 280 -4.34 -1.61 23.42
N VAL A 281 -5.11 -0.54 23.19
CA VAL A 281 -6.50 -0.63 22.73
C VAL A 281 -6.61 -0.07 21.31
N ILE A 282 -7.27 -0.80 20.42
CA ILE A 282 -7.44 -0.43 19.01
C ILE A 282 -8.91 -0.11 18.75
N LEU A 283 -9.20 1.14 18.41
CA LEU A 283 -10.53 1.61 17.99
C LEU A 283 -10.65 1.48 16.48
N THR A 284 -11.51 0.58 16.00
CA THR A 284 -11.76 0.41 14.55
C THR A 284 -13.05 1.10 14.12
N GLY A 285 -13.20 1.39 12.83
CA GLY A 285 -14.31 2.21 12.34
C GLY A 285 -14.33 3.60 12.96
N CYS A 286 -13.18 4.16 13.34
CA CYS A 286 -13.06 5.45 14.02
C CYS A 286 -12.12 6.38 13.22
N LYS A 287 -12.66 7.49 12.73
CA LYS A 287 -11.92 8.45 11.90
C LYS A 287 -11.43 9.62 12.75
N ALA A 288 -10.13 9.85 12.75
CA ALA A 288 -9.53 11.07 13.28
C ALA A 288 -9.94 12.31 12.48
N GLU A 289 -10.36 13.37 13.17
CA GLU A 289 -10.71 14.64 12.54
C GLU A 289 -9.54 15.63 12.57
N ARG A 290 -8.94 15.77 13.75
CA ARG A 290 -7.81 16.67 14.01
C ARG A 290 -7.14 16.37 15.34
N PHE A 291 -5.85 16.66 15.44
CA PHE A 291 -5.18 16.79 16.71
C PHE A 291 -5.65 18.05 17.44
N ILE A 292 -5.59 18.01 18.77
CA ILE A 292 -5.93 19.11 19.65
C ILE A 292 -4.62 19.81 20.03
N LEU A 293 -4.49 21.08 19.62
CA LEU A 293 -3.29 21.87 19.82
C LEU A 293 -3.59 23.07 20.74
N HIS A 294 -2.72 23.32 21.71
CA HIS A 294 -2.72 24.51 22.55
C HIS A 294 -1.49 25.37 22.24
N ASN A 295 -1.55 26.67 22.58
CA ASN A 295 -0.38 27.54 22.51
C ASN A 295 0.68 27.07 23.52
N ASN A 296 1.94 27.13 23.11
CA ASN A 296 3.10 26.78 23.93
C ASN A 296 4.05 27.96 24.04
N SER A 297 4.91 27.93 25.06
CA SER A 297 5.92 28.96 25.34
C SER A 297 6.94 29.16 24.21
N GLY A 298 7.00 28.25 23.23
CA GLY A 298 7.91 28.35 22.08
C GLY A 298 9.33 27.85 22.35
N LYS A 299 9.58 27.18 23.49
CA LYS A 299 10.86 26.48 23.71
C LYS A 299 11.14 25.54 22.52
N ASP A 300 12.38 25.57 22.04
CA ASP A 300 12.86 24.80 20.87
C ASP A 300 12.17 25.13 19.53
N GLY A 301 11.52 26.30 19.43
CA GLY A 301 10.88 26.78 18.19
C GLY A 301 9.46 26.25 17.95
N ARG A 302 8.91 25.44 18.86
CA ARG A 302 7.57 24.86 18.76
C ARG A 302 6.53 25.73 19.46
N SER A 303 5.80 26.53 18.68
CA SER A 303 4.80 27.47 19.21
C SER A 303 3.51 26.80 19.71
N LYS A 304 3.29 25.51 19.42
CA LYS A 304 2.12 24.75 19.85
C LYS A 304 2.54 23.52 20.67
N LYS A 305 1.59 22.98 21.41
CA LYS A 305 1.69 21.67 22.09
C LYS A 305 0.47 20.84 21.74
N CYS A 306 0.70 19.59 21.33
CA CYS A 306 -0.37 18.63 21.11
C CYS A 306 -0.77 17.98 22.44
N VAL A 307 -2.08 17.92 22.68
CA VAL A 307 -2.65 17.39 23.93
C VAL A 307 -3.62 16.23 23.67
N GLY A 308 -3.67 15.74 22.44
CA GLY A 308 -4.53 14.63 22.06
C GLY A 308 -5.21 14.79 20.70
N LEU A 309 -6.33 14.11 20.55
CA LEU A 309 -7.03 13.88 19.29
C LEU A 309 -8.54 14.07 19.45
N LEU A 310 -9.18 14.64 18.42
CA LEU A 310 -10.61 14.56 18.24
C LEU A 310 -10.93 13.58 17.11
N ALA A 311 -11.80 12.60 17.37
CA ALA A 311 -12.18 11.55 16.44
C ALA A 311 -13.71 11.29 16.46
N THR A 312 -14.20 10.70 15.37
CA THR A 312 -15.60 10.36 15.17
C THR A 312 -15.71 8.89 14.78
N CYS A 313 -16.54 8.13 15.50
CA CYS A 313 -16.85 6.76 15.15
C CYS A 313 -17.82 6.73 13.97
N MET A 314 -17.64 5.76 13.08
CA MET A 314 -18.43 5.58 11.85
C MET A 314 -19.72 4.77 12.11
N SER A 315 -20.02 4.45 13.37
CA SER A 315 -21.26 3.82 13.79
C SER A 315 -22.42 4.80 13.78
N ASN A 316 -23.60 4.34 13.36
CA ASN A 316 -24.85 5.11 13.52
C ASN A 316 -25.31 5.19 14.98
N GLY A 317 -24.83 4.30 15.86
CA GLY A 317 -25.21 4.24 17.26
C GLY A 317 -24.38 5.12 18.19
N ILE A 318 -23.21 5.59 17.75
CA ILE A 318 -22.33 6.47 18.53
C ILE A 318 -22.56 7.89 18.04
N THR A 319 -23.29 8.68 18.82
CA THR A 319 -23.71 10.03 18.43
C THR A 319 -22.72 11.09 18.84
N LYS A 320 -21.87 10.82 19.83
CA LYS A 320 -20.90 11.78 20.37
C LYS A 320 -19.51 11.56 19.82
N LYS A 321 -18.75 12.65 19.68
CA LYS A 321 -17.33 12.61 19.32
C LYS A 321 -16.49 12.07 20.47
N LEU A 322 -15.36 11.43 20.12
CA LEU A 322 -14.34 10.98 21.04
C LEU A 322 -13.21 12.02 21.12
N ARG A 323 -12.96 12.51 22.33
CA ARG A 323 -11.80 13.31 22.68
C ARG A 323 -10.79 12.40 23.37
N ILE A 324 -9.69 12.08 22.71
CA ILE A 324 -8.63 11.25 23.30
C ILE A 324 -7.54 12.20 23.80
N GLU A 325 -7.33 12.27 25.10
CA GLU A 325 -6.28 13.08 25.71
C GLU A 325 -5.02 12.23 25.86
N ALA A 326 -3.90 12.77 25.40
CA ALA A 326 -2.63 12.05 25.35
C ALA A 326 -1.45 13.00 25.56
N LYS A 327 -0.37 12.47 26.16
CA LYS A 327 0.90 13.22 26.32
C LYS A 327 1.68 13.27 25.02
N VAL A 328 1.61 12.19 24.24
CA VAL A 328 2.20 12.07 22.91
C VAL A 328 1.14 11.67 21.90
N SER A 329 1.18 12.27 20.72
CA SER A 329 0.31 11.95 19.60
C SER A 329 1.13 11.60 18.37
N ILE A 330 0.79 10.51 17.69
CA ILE A 330 1.49 10.04 16.48
C ILE A 330 0.51 9.98 15.32
N SER A 331 0.82 10.69 14.23
CA SER A 331 0.17 10.51 12.93
C SER A 331 0.85 9.39 12.15
N ALA A 332 0.12 8.33 11.83
CA ALA A 332 0.57 7.18 11.06
C ALA A 332 -0.45 6.78 9.97
N CYS A 333 -1.15 7.76 9.41
CA CYS A 333 -2.24 7.58 8.45
C CYS A 333 -1.75 7.27 7.02
N GLY A 334 -0.44 7.25 6.78
CA GLY A 334 0.17 7.10 5.46
C GLY A 334 0.30 8.41 4.69
N ALA A 335 1.05 8.37 3.59
CA ALA A 335 1.42 9.56 2.81
C ALA A 335 0.25 10.33 2.18
N LEU A 336 -0.94 9.73 2.10
CA LEU A 336 -2.11 10.39 1.53
C LEU A 336 -2.99 11.06 2.59
N MET A 337 -2.98 10.55 3.83
CA MET A 337 -3.92 10.94 4.88
C MET A 337 -3.27 11.67 6.06
N THR A 338 -1.97 11.51 6.27
CA THR A 338 -1.24 12.30 7.27
C THR A 338 -1.25 13.80 6.93
N PRO A 339 -0.98 14.25 5.69
CA PRO A 339 -1.02 15.67 5.36
C PRO A 339 -2.36 16.39 5.65
N PRO A 340 -3.53 15.88 5.21
CA PRO A 340 -4.79 16.53 5.52
C PRO A 340 -5.10 16.53 7.03
N LEU A 341 -4.76 15.47 7.78
CA LEU A 341 -4.95 15.45 9.23
C LEU A 341 -4.14 16.55 9.93
N LEU A 342 -2.86 16.70 9.56
CA LEU A 342 -1.99 17.74 10.13
C LEU A 342 -2.49 19.15 9.78
N ARG A 343 -2.93 19.38 8.54
CA ARG A 343 -3.52 20.67 8.13
C ARG A 343 -4.83 20.98 8.86
N ASN A 344 -5.71 19.99 9.00
CA ASN A 344 -6.97 20.12 9.75
C ASN A 344 -6.74 20.40 11.25
N SER A 345 -5.57 20.04 11.77
CA SER A 345 -5.14 20.35 13.13
C SER A 345 -4.64 21.80 13.28
N GLY A 346 -4.56 22.56 12.19
CA GLY A 346 -4.14 23.96 12.19
C GLY A 346 -2.62 24.16 12.03
N LEU A 347 -1.88 23.15 11.58
CA LEU A 347 -0.46 23.29 11.21
C LEU A 347 -0.33 24.03 9.86
N LYS A 348 0.70 24.88 9.74
CA LYS A 348 0.90 25.82 8.63
C LYS A 348 2.21 25.58 7.86
N ASN A 349 3.02 24.60 8.24
CA ASN A 349 4.26 24.28 7.55
C ASN A 349 3.98 23.96 6.07
N ARG A 350 4.63 24.72 5.18
CA ARG A 350 4.45 24.65 3.71
C ARG A 350 4.84 23.31 3.10
N HIS A 351 5.61 22.48 3.81
CA HIS A 351 6.08 21.17 3.36
C HIS A 351 5.09 20.05 3.67
N ILE A 352 4.12 20.28 4.56
CA ILE A 352 3.03 19.32 4.78
C ILE A 352 2.27 19.14 3.47
N GLY A 353 2.19 17.91 2.97
CA GLY A 353 1.55 17.53 1.71
C GLY A 353 2.38 17.78 0.46
N ARG A 354 3.67 18.13 0.56
CA ARG A 354 4.59 18.28 -0.58
C ARG A 354 5.56 17.09 -0.63
N ASN A 355 6.32 16.95 -1.72
CA ASN A 355 7.31 15.87 -1.87
C ASN A 355 6.69 14.46 -1.93
N LEU A 356 5.48 14.34 -2.49
CA LEU A 356 4.84 13.03 -2.66
C LEU A 356 5.55 12.23 -3.76
N HIS A 357 6.10 11.08 -3.41
CA HIS A 357 6.62 10.11 -4.35
C HIS A 357 5.68 8.92 -4.47
N LEU A 358 5.57 8.36 -5.67
CA LEU A 358 4.59 7.31 -5.98
C LEU A 358 5.20 6.00 -6.50
N HIS A 359 6.49 5.93 -6.84
CA HIS A 359 7.03 4.81 -7.62
C HIS A 359 6.12 4.48 -8.82
N PRO A 360 6.01 5.37 -9.82
CA PRO A 360 5.13 5.12 -10.95
C PRO A 360 5.53 3.80 -11.61
N VAL A 361 4.53 2.96 -11.90
CA VAL A 361 4.74 1.74 -12.67
C VAL A 361 4.04 1.81 -14.00
N SER A 362 4.69 1.29 -15.03
CA SER A 362 4.10 1.04 -16.34
C SER A 362 4.18 -0.45 -16.63
N MET A 363 3.04 -1.04 -17.02
CA MET A 363 2.91 -2.48 -17.22
C MET A 363 2.84 -2.83 -18.71
N ALA A 364 3.36 -4.01 -19.04
CA ALA A 364 3.10 -4.71 -20.29
C ALA A 364 2.55 -6.10 -20.00
N TRP A 365 1.91 -6.68 -21.01
CA TRP A 365 1.28 -8.00 -20.92
C TRP A 365 1.78 -8.92 -22.02
N GLY A 366 1.75 -10.23 -21.73
CA GLY A 366 2.08 -11.30 -22.68
C GLY A 366 1.11 -12.46 -22.54
N TYR A 367 0.61 -12.98 -23.66
CA TYR A 367 -0.33 -14.10 -23.70
C TYR A 367 0.38 -15.44 -23.95
N PHE A 368 0.13 -16.45 -23.10
CA PHE A 368 0.81 -17.75 -23.12
C PHE A 368 -0.21 -18.90 -23.20
N PRO A 369 -0.64 -19.29 -24.41
CA PRO A 369 -1.59 -20.40 -24.60
C PRO A 369 -0.96 -21.74 -24.19
N GLU A 370 -1.76 -22.64 -23.61
CA GLU A 370 -1.30 -23.93 -23.05
C GLU A 370 -0.66 -24.86 -24.09
N ASN A 371 -1.12 -24.83 -25.34
CA ASN A 371 -0.84 -25.88 -26.34
C ASN A 371 0.26 -25.53 -27.37
N LYS A 372 1.18 -24.59 -27.06
CA LYS A 372 2.12 -24.06 -28.08
C LYS A 372 3.59 -24.03 -27.69
N GLN A 373 3.99 -24.54 -26.53
CA GLN A 373 5.40 -24.54 -26.09
C GLN A 373 5.91 -25.96 -25.86
N ALA A 374 7.17 -26.21 -26.24
CA ALA A 374 7.85 -27.50 -25.99
C ALA A 374 7.99 -27.81 -24.48
N VAL A 375 8.15 -26.76 -23.66
CA VAL A 375 8.07 -26.81 -22.19
C VAL A 375 7.05 -25.77 -21.74
N PRO A 376 5.82 -26.17 -21.36
CA PRO A 376 4.76 -25.24 -20.99
C PRO A 376 4.97 -24.65 -19.59
N ILE A 377 4.71 -23.34 -19.44
CA ILE A 377 4.69 -22.68 -18.12
C ILE A 377 3.34 -22.94 -17.45
N THR A 378 3.34 -23.64 -16.32
CA THR A 378 2.14 -24.07 -15.59
C THR A 378 1.59 -23.00 -14.64
N GLY A 379 0.30 -23.15 -14.26
CA GLY A 379 -0.41 -22.27 -13.31
C GLY A 379 -1.08 -21.07 -13.98
N LYS A 380 -1.95 -20.35 -13.26
CA LYS A 380 -2.70 -19.20 -13.79
C LYS A 380 -2.16 -17.86 -13.26
N SER A 381 -2.48 -16.77 -13.96
CA SER A 381 -1.99 -15.41 -13.65
C SER A 381 -2.33 -14.92 -12.25
N TYR A 382 -3.42 -15.41 -11.66
CA TYR A 382 -3.91 -15.03 -10.33
C TYR A 382 -3.52 -16.02 -9.21
N GLU A 383 -2.70 -17.03 -9.50
CA GLU A 383 -2.30 -18.05 -8.52
C GLU A 383 -0.89 -17.83 -7.96
N GLY A 384 -0.68 -18.22 -6.71
CA GLY A 384 0.63 -18.32 -6.08
C GLY A 384 1.14 -17.04 -5.40
N GLY A 385 2.45 -17.02 -5.08
CA GLY A 385 3.10 -15.81 -4.57
C GLY A 385 3.11 -14.70 -5.62
N ILE A 386 2.78 -13.47 -5.22
CA ILE A 386 2.57 -12.34 -6.16
C ILE A 386 3.90 -11.80 -6.69
N ILE A 387 4.81 -11.35 -5.80
CA ILE A 387 6.17 -10.95 -6.16
C ILE A 387 7.14 -11.96 -5.51
N THR A 388 7.60 -12.94 -6.29
CA THR A 388 8.64 -13.91 -5.86
C THR A 388 9.95 -13.74 -6.63
N SER A 389 9.89 -13.08 -7.79
CA SER A 389 11.02 -12.80 -8.67
C SER A 389 11.09 -11.32 -9.00
N MET A 390 12.31 -10.79 -9.13
CA MET A 390 12.55 -9.45 -9.66
C MET A 390 13.78 -9.40 -10.58
N HIS A 391 13.80 -8.44 -11.49
CA HIS A 391 14.98 -8.12 -12.29
C HIS A 391 15.32 -6.63 -12.15
N ARG A 392 16.56 -6.31 -11.81
CA ARG A 392 17.06 -4.94 -11.75
C ARG A 392 17.60 -4.51 -13.12
N VAL A 393 16.93 -3.53 -13.73
CA VAL A 393 17.31 -2.98 -15.06
C VAL A 393 18.35 -1.88 -14.91
N THR A 394 18.12 -0.97 -13.96
CA THR A 394 19.03 0.13 -13.62
C THR A 394 19.04 0.33 -12.09
N PRO A 395 19.92 1.17 -11.53
CA PRO A 395 19.83 1.55 -10.11
C PRO A 395 18.47 2.18 -9.72
N ARG A 396 17.69 2.67 -10.69
CA ARG A 396 16.38 3.30 -10.46
C ARG A 396 15.20 2.50 -11.00
N THR A 397 15.42 1.38 -11.67
CA THR A 397 14.36 0.64 -12.35
C THR A 397 14.44 -0.84 -12.07
N ILE A 398 13.34 -1.39 -11.56
CA ILE A 398 13.16 -2.82 -11.32
C ILE A 398 11.95 -3.32 -12.08
N ILE A 399 11.97 -4.60 -12.43
CA ILE A 399 10.86 -5.32 -13.04
C ILE A 399 10.36 -6.39 -12.08
N GLU A 400 9.06 -6.38 -11.85
CA GLU A 400 8.34 -7.31 -10.98
C GLU A 400 6.99 -7.67 -11.64
N THR A 401 6.24 -8.57 -11.02
CA THR A 401 4.93 -9.03 -11.51
C THR A 401 3.79 -8.63 -10.57
N PRO A 402 2.66 -8.12 -11.09
CA PRO A 402 1.56 -7.64 -10.26
C PRO A 402 0.58 -8.77 -9.89
N ALA A 403 -0.33 -8.51 -8.95
CA ALA A 403 -1.57 -9.27 -8.83
C ALA A 403 -2.73 -8.46 -9.42
N LEU A 404 -3.47 -9.07 -10.34
CA LEU A 404 -4.63 -8.46 -10.99
C LEU A 404 -5.78 -9.46 -10.93
N GLY A 405 -6.85 -9.07 -10.24
CA GLY A 405 -8.13 -9.76 -10.39
C GLY A 405 -8.77 -9.45 -11.75
N PRO A 406 -9.85 -10.16 -12.12
CA PRO A 406 -10.53 -9.95 -13.39
C PRO A 406 -11.03 -8.51 -13.59
N GLY A 407 -11.49 -7.84 -12.53
CA GLY A 407 -11.89 -6.44 -12.54
C GLY A 407 -10.73 -5.47 -12.78
N ALA A 408 -9.63 -5.60 -12.03
CA ALA A 408 -8.44 -4.79 -12.25
C ALA A 408 -7.84 -5.02 -13.65
N PHE A 409 -7.86 -6.27 -14.14
CA PHE A 409 -7.45 -6.59 -15.50
C PHE A 409 -8.33 -5.90 -16.54
N ALA A 410 -9.65 -6.05 -16.44
CA ALA A 410 -10.61 -5.37 -17.33
C ALA A 410 -10.45 -3.85 -17.30
N ALA A 411 -10.13 -3.29 -16.13
CA ALA A 411 -9.94 -1.86 -15.94
C ALA A 411 -8.68 -1.29 -16.61
N MET A 412 -7.63 -2.10 -16.73
CA MET A 412 -6.37 -1.69 -17.35
C MET A 412 -6.30 -2.01 -18.85
N VAL A 413 -7.07 -2.98 -19.32
CA VAL A 413 -7.10 -3.33 -20.74
C VAL A 413 -7.75 -2.18 -21.54
N PRO A 414 -7.09 -1.69 -22.60
CA PRO A 414 -7.68 -0.64 -23.44
C PRO A 414 -8.92 -1.17 -24.17
N TRP A 415 -9.96 -0.35 -24.24
CA TRP A 415 -11.17 -0.68 -24.99
C TRP A 415 -10.99 -0.37 -26.48
N GLU A 416 -10.87 -1.41 -27.32
CA GLU A 416 -10.89 -1.27 -28.78
C GLU A 416 -12.27 -1.61 -29.37
N SER A 417 -12.89 -2.69 -28.90
CA SER A 417 -14.24 -3.11 -29.28
C SER A 417 -14.78 -4.14 -28.27
N GLY A 418 -16.10 -4.37 -28.27
CA GLY A 418 -16.69 -5.41 -27.42
C GLY A 418 -16.21 -6.83 -27.77
N ARG A 419 -15.80 -7.09 -29.01
CA ARG A 419 -15.23 -8.38 -29.43
C ARG A 419 -13.82 -8.54 -28.86
N ASP A 420 -12.99 -7.51 -29.00
CA ASP A 420 -11.61 -7.51 -28.51
C ASP A 420 -11.57 -7.66 -26.98
N MET A 421 -12.43 -6.94 -26.25
CA MET A 421 -12.54 -7.09 -24.79
C MET A 421 -12.90 -8.53 -24.40
N LYS A 422 -13.91 -9.14 -25.04
CA LYS A 422 -14.28 -10.55 -24.78
C LYS A 422 -13.13 -11.52 -25.08
N GLU A 423 -12.39 -11.28 -26.15
CA GLU A 423 -11.22 -12.08 -26.50
C GLU A 423 -10.11 -11.96 -25.45
N ARG A 424 -9.83 -10.75 -24.96
CA ARG A 424 -8.82 -10.53 -23.90
C ARG A 424 -9.26 -11.13 -22.57
N MET A 425 -10.52 -10.95 -22.17
CA MET A 425 -11.08 -11.55 -20.96
C MET A 425 -11.01 -13.08 -21.01
N SER A 426 -11.37 -13.71 -22.13
CA SER A 426 -11.24 -15.18 -22.27
C SER A 426 -9.79 -15.70 -22.20
N ARG A 427 -8.80 -14.81 -22.33
CA ARG A 427 -7.36 -15.11 -22.17
C ARG A 427 -6.80 -14.74 -20.80
N PHE A 428 -7.61 -14.19 -19.88
CA PHE A 428 -7.18 -13.63 -18.60
C PHE A 428 -6.24 -14.54 -17.80
N ALA A 429 -6.68 -15.77 -17.51
CA ALA A 429 -5.92 -16.72 -16.69
C ALA A 429 -4.53 -17.09 -17.26
N ARG A 430 -4.32 -16.86 -18.57
CA ARG A 430 -3.10 -17.19 -19.33
C ARG A 430 -2.35 -15.94 -19.83
N THR A 431 -2.68 -14.78 -19.31
CA THR A 431 -2.01 -13.51 -19.64
C THR A 431 -1.15 -13.08 -18.47
N ALA A 432 0.17 -13.10 -18.65
CA ALA A 432 1.12 -12.60 -17.65
C ALA A 432 1.29 -11.09 -17.81
N HIS A 433 1.43 -10.41 -16.68
CA HIS A 433 1.83 -9.01 -16.63
C HIS A 433 3.17 -8.89 -15.93
N ALA A 434 3.96 -7.93 -16.39
CA ALA A 434 5.16 -7.48 -15.70
C ALA A 434 5.20 -5.97 -15.83
N PHE A 435 5.79 -5.31 -14.82
CA PHE A 435 5.82 -3.86 -14.76
C PHE A 435 7.22 -3.35 -14.50
N ALA A 436 7.55 -2.22 -15.11
CA ALA A 436 8.72 -1.45 -14.76
C ALA A 436 8.33 -0.45 -13.67
N LEU A 437 8.93 -0.60 -12.49
CA LEU A 437 8.82 0.35 -11.39
C LEU A 437 10.03 1.28 -11.42
N VAL A 438 9.78 2.59 -11.37
CA VAL A 438 10.84 3.61 -11.38
C VAL A 438 10.91 4.33 -10.04
N ARG A 439 12.14 4.44 -9.50
CA ARG A 439 12.49 5.35 -8.40
C ARG A 439 12.39 6.79 -8.89
N ASP A 440 11.24 7.41 -8.68
CA ASP A 440 10.90 8.71 -9.23
C ASP A 440 11.71 9.86 -8.63
N ARG A 441 12.19 10.75 -9.49
CA ARG A 441 12.71 12.08 -9.11
C ARG A 441 11.62 13.14 -9.11
N GLY A 442 10.62 13.00 -9.99
CA GLY A 442 9.44 13.83 -10.00
C GLY A 442 8.70 13.71 -8.66
N SER A 443 8.17 14.83 -8.18
CA SER A 443 7.43 14.85 -6.92
C SER A 443 6.04 15.44 -7.12
N GLY A 444 5.07 14.89 -6.41
CA GLY A 444 3.70 15.33 -6.34
C GLY A 444 3.37 16.08 -5.06
N PHE A 445 2.07 16.24 -4.83
CA PHE A 445 1.53 16.80 -3.61
C PHE A 445 0.11 16.31 -3.30
N VAL A 446 -0.26 16.41 -2.02
CA VAL A 446 -1.59 16.14 -1.48
C VAL A 446 -2.22 17.48 -1.09
N ASP A 447 -3.34 17.83 -1.73
CA ASP A 447 -4.08 19.08 -1.46
C ASP A 447 -5.03 18.90 -0.27
N CYS A 448 -5.84 17.85 -0.32
CA CYS A 448 -6.76 17.47 0.74
C CYS A 448 -7.07 15.97 0.63
N GLU A 449 -7.85 15.45 1.57
CA GLU A 449 -8.32 14.07 1.52
C GLU A 449 -8.91 13.75 0.14
N GLY A 450 -8.41 12.67 -0.48
CA GLY A 450 -8.88 12.21 -1.78
C GLY A 450 -8.45 13.06 -2.99
N ARG A 451 -7.60 14.08 -2.83
CA ARG A 451 -7.09 14.91 -3.94
C ARG A 451 -5.56 15.02 -3.91
N LEU A 452 -4.92 14.29 -4.82
CA LEU A 452 -3.47 14.37 -5.05
C LEU A 452 -3.15 14.69 -6.51
N ARG A 453 -1.91 15.17 -6.73
CA ARG A 453 -1.32 15.39 -8.04
C ARG A 453 0.09 14.82 -8.05
N PHE A 454 0.45 14.18 -9.15
CA PHE A 454 1.78 13.64 -9.39
C PHE A 454 2.06 13.67 -10.88
N THR A 455 3.30 14.01 -11.24
CA THR A 455 3.77 14.02 -12.63
C THR A 455 5.20 13.48 -12.62
N PRO A 456 5.48 12.38 -13.33
CA PRO A 456 6.85 11.91 -13.52
C PRO A 456 7.72 13.00 -14.15
N SER A 457 9.00 13.08 -13.74
CA SER A 457 9.95 13.97 -14.41
C SER A 457 10.26 13.45 -15.83
N ARG A 458 10.93 14.28 -16.66
CA ARG A 458 11.39 13.85 -17.99
C ARG A 458 12.30 12.62 -17.93
N ASP A 459 13.16 12.56 -16.92
CA ASP A 459 14.04 11.42 -16.70
C ASP A 459 13.24 10.18 -16.29
N ASP A 460 12.23 10.32 -15.42
CA ASP A 460 11.39 9.21 -14.99
C ASP A 460 10.59 8.64 -16.16
N THR A 461 10.05 9.50 -17.03
CA THR A 461 9.37 9.09 -18.27
C THR A 461 10.30 8.29 -19.19
N ARG A 462 11.58 8.66 -19.29
CA ARG A 462 12.57 7.92 -20.08
C ARG A 462 12.89 6.56 -19.46
N GLU A 463 13.07 6.49 -18.14
CA GLU A 463 13.27 5.22 -17.42
C GLU A 463 12.05 4.31 -17.56
N LEU A 464 10.84 4.84 -17.40
CA LEU A 464 9.58 4.09 -17.58
C LEU A 464 9.49 3.50 -18.98
N ARG A 465 9.79 4.29 -20.03
CA ARG A 465 9.78 3.83 -21.41
C ARG A 465 10.78 2.71 -21.64
N ASN A 466 12.02 2.90 -21.16
CA ASN A 466 13.08 1.92 -21.33
C ASN A 466 12.77 0.63 -20.56
N GLY A 467 12.28 0.74 -19.33
CA GLY A 467 11.80 -0.39 -18.54
C GLY A 467 10.66 -1.14 -19.23
N LEU A 468 9.67 -0.43 -19.77
CA LEU A 468 8.55 -1.05 -20.49
C LEU A 468 9.01 -1.80 -21.75
N ARG A 469 9.97 -1.23 -22.51
CA ARG A 469 10.62 -1.94 -23.65
C ARG A 469 11.32 -3.21 -23.17
N HIS A 470 12.00 -3.16 -22.03
CA HIS A 470 12.69 -4.31 -21.44
C HIS A 470 11.72 -5.41 -20.99
N VAL A 471 10.59 -5.03 -20.37
CA VAL A 471 9.51 -5.96 -20.04
C VAL A 471 9.01 -6.69 -21.30
N LEU A 472 8.76 -5.97 -22.39
CA LEU A 472 8.29 -6.57 -23.65
C LEU A 472 9.30 -7.59 -24.19
N ARG A 473 10.61 -7.29 -24.15
CA ARG A 473 11.66 -8.25 -24.53
C ARG A 473 11.62 -9.51 -23.67
N ILE A 474 11.52 -9.36 -22.35
CA ILE A 474 11.42 -10.48 -21.40
C ILE A 474 10.21 -11.36 -21.73
N LEU A 475 9.04 -10.75 -21.99
CA LEU A 475 7.83 -11.50 -22.31
C LEU A 475 7.94 -12.25 -23.66
N VAL A 476 8.55 -11.64 -24.68
CA VAL A 476 8.83 -12.29 -25.96
C VAL A 476 9.80 -13.46 -25.77
N ALA A 477 10.90 -13.24 -25.05
CA ALA A 477 11.92 -14.28 -24.78
C ALA A 477 11.37 -15.43 -23.93
N ALA A 478 10.42 -15.15 -23.04
CA ALA A 478 9.69 -16.18 -22.28
C ALA A 478 8.77 -17.06 -23.16
N GLY A 479 8.55 -16.67 -24.42
CA GLY A 479 7.75 -17.40 -25.39
C GLY A 479 6.28 -16.99 -25.45
N ALA A 480 5.98 -15.71 -25.20
CA ALA A 480 4.64 -15.17 -25.41
C ALA A 480 4.19 -15.38 -26.87
N ALA A 481 2.91 -15.67 -27.08
CA ALA A 481 2.31 -15.73 -28.42
C ALA A 481 1.96 -14.34 -28.96
N GLU A 482 1.66 -13.41 -28.05
CA GLU A 482 1.34 -12.02 -28.33
C GLU A 482 1.74 -11.18 -27.11
N VAL A 483 2.32 -10.01 -27.33
CA VAL A 483 2.69 -9.05 -26.27
C VAL A 483 2.09 -7.68 -26.57
N GLY A 484 1.91 -6.86 -25.54
CA GLY A 484 1.45 -5.49 -25.75
C GLY A 484 1.55 -4.61 -24.52
N THR A 485 1.10 -3.38 -24.70
CA THR A 485 1.02 -2.36 -23.64
C THR A 485 -0.44 -2.07 -23.27
N HIS A 486 -0.65 -1.25 -22.25
CA HIS A 486 -1.97 -0.72 -21.88
C HIS A 486 -2.25 0.67 -22.49
N ARG A 487 -1.59 1.01 -23.60
CA ARG A 487 -1.88 2.24 -24.35
C ARG A 487 -3.28 2.14 -24.97
N SER A 488 -4.01 3.26 -24.99
CA SER A 488 -5.43 3.32 -25.38
C SER A 488 -5.74 2.84 -26.80
N ASP A 489 -4.74 2.76 -27.68
CA ASP A 489 -4.86 2.24 -29.05
C ASP A 489 -4.59 0.73 -29.16
N GLY A 490 -4.33 0.05 -28.05
CA GLY A 490 -4.15 -1.41 -28.03
C GLY A 490 -2.82 -1.90 -28.61
N LEU A 491 -1.77 -1.05 -28.62
CA LEU A 491 -0.44 -1.38 -29.14
C LEU A 491 0.02 -2.79 -28.72
N ARG A 492 0.17 -3.69 -29.71
CA ARG A 492 0.50 -5.11 -29.54
C ARG A 492 1.27 -5.70 -30.72
N LEU A 493 1.99 -6.79 -30.47
CA LEU A 493 2.75 -7.56 -31.45
C LEU A 493 2.47 -9.06 -31.29
N ARG A 494 2.13 -9.74 -32.39
CA ARG A 494 2.07 -11.21 -32.43
C ARG A 494 3.46 -11.78 -32.63
N CYS A 495 3.91 -12.67 -31.77
CA CYS A 495 5.32 -13.08 -31.72
C CYS A 495 5.68 -14.20 -32.71
N LYS A 496 4.69 -14.89 -33.30
CA LYS A 496 4.95 -15.98 -34.24
C LYS A 496 5.61 -15.46 -35.52
N GLY A 497 6.84 -15.90 -35.78
CA GLY A 497 7.59 -15.53 -36.99
C GLY A 497 8.15 -14.11 -36.97
N VAL A 498 8.15 -13.45 -35.82
CA VAL A 498 8.77 -12.12 -35.63
C VAL A 498 10.28 -12.25 -35.73
N ARG A 499 10.88 -11.40 -36.56
CA ARG A 499 12.33 -11.20 -36.61
C ARG A 499 12.74 -10.11 -35.63
N ASP A 500 14.03 -10.04 -35.32
CA ASP A 500 14.57 -9.02 -34.42
C ASP A 500 14.26 -7.60 -34.92
N GLU A 501 14.30 -7.35 -36.23
CA GLU A 501 13.95 -6.04 -36.79
C GLU A 501 12.47 -5.66 -36.56
N ASP A 502 11.57 -6.64 -36.66
CA ASP A 502 10.14 -6.43 -36.44
C ASP A 502 9.86 -6.13 -34.95
N LEU A 503 10.60 -6.78 -34.04
CA LEU A 503 10.55 -6.49 -32.62
C LEU A 503 11.10 -5.09 -32.31
N GLU A 504 12.24 -4.69 -32.85
CA GLU A 504 12.79 -3.34 -32.63
C GLU A 504 11.84 -2.25 -33.14
N ALA A 505 11.25 -2.43 -34.33
CA ALA A 505 10.28 -1.50 -34.88
C ALA A 505 9.05 -1.33 -33.94
N PHE A 506 8.55 -2.44 -33.40
CA PHE A 506 7.47 -2.40 -32.40
C PHE A 506 7.90 -1.69 -31.10
N LEU A 507 9.11 -1.95 -30.60
CA LEU A 507 9.63 -1.32 -29.40
C LEU A 507 9.84 0.20 -29.58
N ASP A 508 10.12 0.66 -30.80
CA ASP A 508 10.24 2.09 -31.13
C ASP A 508 8.92 2.84 -31.08
N GLU A 509 7.79 2.14 -31.24
CA GLU A 509 6.45 2.69 -31.02
C GLU A 509 6.08 2.83 -29.53
N VAL A 510 6.84 2.24 -28.61
CA VAL A 510 6.53 2.26 -27.18
C VAL A 510 6.75 3.67 -26.61
N THR A 511 5.66 4.26 -26.14
CA THR A 511 5.61 5.61 -25.57
C THR A 511 5.07 5.57 -24.14
N ILE A 512 5.46 6.58 -23.36
CA ILE A 512 4.88 6.82 -22.04
C ILE A 512 3.91 7.99 -22.18
N GLU A 513 2.63 7.65 -22.24
CA GLU A 513 1.57 8.61 -22.47
C GLU A 513 1.16 9.36 -21.21
N LYS A 514 0.51 10.50 -21.41
CA LYS A 514 -0.15 11.23 -20.33
C LYS A 514 -1.53 10.62 -20.05
N GLY A 515 -2.11 10.93 -18.89
CA GLY A 515 -3.44 10.45 -18.53
C GLY A 515 -4.55 11.00 -19.45
N PRO A 516 -5.73 10.34 -19.49
CA PRO A 516 -6.85 10.64 -20.41
C PRO A 516 -7.45 12.04 -20.24
N MET A 517 -7.15 12.74 -19.13
CA MET A 517 -7.60 14.11 -18.91
C MET A 517 -6.74 15.17 -19.62
N HIS A 518 -5.61 14.80 -20.22
CA HIS A 518 -4.80 15.73 -21.02
C HIS A 518 -5.43 15.96 -22.39
N SER A 519 -5.83 17.20 -22.67
CA SER A 519 -6.62 17.59 -23.86
C SER A 519 -5.89 17.46 -25.19
N THR A 520 -4.57 17.37 -25.19
CA THR A 520 -3.72 17.30 -26.40
C THR A 520 -3.22 15.89 -26.69
N ALA A 521 -3.67 14.88 -25.95
CA ALA A 521 -3.17 13.52 -26.06
C ALA A 521 -4.10 12.69 -26.95
N ASP A 522 -3.61 12.28 -28.12
CA ASP A 522 -4.34 11.39 -29.04
C ASP A 522 -4.37 9.94 -28.51
N LYS A 523 -3.40 9.60 -27.67
CA LYS A 523 -3.25 8.31 -26.97
C LYS A 523 -3.05 8.56 -25.49
N TRP A 524 -3.48 7.62 -24.66
CA TRP A 524 -3.29 7.72 -23.21
C TRP A 524 -2.99 6.35 -22.60
N ALA A 525 -2.40 6.38 -21.42
CA ALA A 525 -2.17 5.21 -20.57
C ALA A 525 -2.28 5.65 -19.11
N VAL A 526 -2.52 4.70 -18.22
CA VAL A 526 -2.62 4.95 -16.77
C VAL A 526 -1.45 4.25 -16.09
N PHE A 527 -0.70 4.98 -15.27
CA PHE A 527 0.27 4.37 -14.35
C PHE A 527 -0.46 3.79 -13.15
N SER A 528 0.18 2.86 -12.48
CA SER A 528 -0.27 2.39 -11.16
C SER A 528 0.77 2.73 -10.09
N SER A 529 0.33 2.74 -8.84
CA SER A 529 1.19 2.92 -7.67
C SER A 529 0.58 2.23 -6.46
N ALA A 530 1.38 1.44 -5.77
CA ALA A 530 1.07 0.91 -4.43
C ALA A 530 2.01 1.49 -3.36
N HIS A 531 2.88 2.44 -3.73
CA HIS A 531 3.95 2.95 -2.88
C HIS A 531 3.85 4.47 -2.75
N GLN A 532 3.22 4.95 -1.68
CA GLN A 532 3.06 6.39 -1.46
C GLN A 532 3.96 6.85 -0.30
N MET A 533 4.79 7.85 -0.56
CA MET A 533 5.79 8.29 0.42
C MET A 533 6.15 9.78 0.33
N GLY A 534 6.82 10.29 1.35
CA GLY A 534 7.50 11.59 1.37
C GLY A 534 6.63 12.84 1.53
N SER A 535 5.30 12.69 1.61
CA SER A 535 4.35 13.81 1.67
C SER A 535 4.47 14.71 2.91
N CYS A 536 5.20 14.28 3.95
CA CYS A 536 5.54 15.03 5.15
C CYS A 536 6.99 14.73 5.53
N ARG A 537 7.92 14.87 4.57
CA ARG A 537 9.31 14.44 4.73
C ARG A 537 9.96 14.99 6.01
N MET A 538 10.77 14.14 6.64
CA MET A 538 11.66 14.52 7.72
C MET A 538 12.90 15.26 7.19
N GLY A 539 13.50 16.10 8.01
CA GLY A 539 14.72 16.83 7.64
C GLY A 539 15.39 17.53 8.82
N SER A 540 16.42 18.31 8.53
CA SER A 540 17.20 19.04 9.54
C SER A 540 16.70 20.46 9.80
N SER A 541 15.77 20.99 8.98
CA SER A 541 15.28 22.35 9.12
C SER A 541 13.77 22.50 8.81
N PRO A 542 13.04 23.36 9.53
CA PRO A 542 11.67 23.72 9.14
C PRO A 542 11.61 24.44 7.78
N LYS A 543 12.74 24.93 7.25
CA LYS A 543 12.83 25.58 5.95
C LYS A 543 12.64 24.60 4.79
N ASP A 544 12.94 23.33 4.98
CA ASP A 544 12.96 22.29 3.95
C ASP A 544 12.18 21.02 4.32
N SER A 545 11.62 20.88 5.52
CA SER A 545 10.93 19.64 5.93
C SER A 545 9.65 19.91 6.71
N ALA A 546 8.78 18.90 6.78
CA ALA A 546 7.51 18.99 7.52
C ALA A 546 7.68 18.68 9.01
N VAL A 547 8.62 17.79 9.32
CA VAL A 547 8.99 17.34 10.67
C VAL A 547 10.51 17.25 10.78
N ASP A 548 11.02 17.20 12.01
CA ASP A 548 12.46 17.06 12.26
C ASP A 548 12.96 15.63 12.06
N GLY A 549 14.26 15.41 12.28
CA GLY A 549 14.91 14.10 12.15
C GLY A 549 14.43 13.03 13.15
N SER A 550 13.70 13.43 14.20
CA SER A 550 13.04 12.51 15.15
C SER A 550 11.57 12.23 14.77
N GLY A 551 11.09 12.82 13.67
CA GLY A 551 9.70 12.74 13.23
C GLY A 551 8.76 13.67 14.00
N GLU A 552 9.27 14.54 14.87
CA GLU A 552 8.45 15.49 15.62
C GLU A 552 8.14 16.72 14.76
N SER A 553 6.90 17.22 14.85
CA SER A 553 6.48 18.43 14.17
C SER A 553 7.35 19.62 14.57
N TRP A 554 7.79 20.40 13.57
CA TRP A 554 8.45 21.69 13.81
C TRP A 554 7.53 22.73 14.48
N GLU A 555 6.21 22.56 14.41
CA GLU A 555 5.25 23.54 14.94
C GLU A 555 4.64 23.14 16.28
N ALA A 556 4.58 21.84 16.59
CA ALA A 556 3.85 21.31 17.74
C ALA A 556 4.66 20.28 18.53
N GLU A 557 4.94 20.59 19.80
CA GLU A 557 5.55 19.66 20.77
C GLU A 557 4.61 18.49 21.03
N GLY A 558 5.16 17.29 21.11
CA GLY A 558 4.42 16.06 21.41
C GLY A 558 3.64 15.49 20.24
N LEU A 559 3.75 16.07 19.03
CA LEU A 559 3.13 15.57 17.81
C LEU A 559 4.16 15.02 16.85
N TYR A 560 4.12 13.70 16.65
CA TYR A 560 5.05 12.98 15.79
C TYR A 560 4.34 12.44 14.56
N VAL A 561 5.12 12.12 13.53
CA VAL A 561 4.70 11.35 12.37
C VAL A 561 5.52 10.07 12.34
N CYS A 562 4.90 8.92 12.05
CA CYS A 562 5.55 7.61 11.96
C CYS A 562 4.90 6.79 10.83
N ASP A 563 5.07 7.20 9.57
CA ASP A 563 4.60 6.45 8.40
C ASP A 563 5.43 6.80 7.15
N GLY A 564 5.02 6.29 5.98
CA GLY A 564 5.70 6.53 4.70
C GLY A 564 5.79 8.00 4.28
N SER A 565 4.98 8.90 4.85
CA SER A 565 5.07 10.34 4.58
C SER A 565 6.42 10.94 5.00
N LEU A 566 7.13 10.32 5.95
CA LEU A 566 8.43 10.80 6.45
C LEU A 566 9.57 10.67 5.46
N LEU A 567 9.50 9.71 4.53
CA LEU A 567 10.67 9.31 3.75
C LEU A 567 11.20 10.49 2.91
N PRO A 568 12.51 10.82 2.96
CA PRO A 568 13.05 11.99 2.26
C PRO A 568 12.84 11.96 0.75
N THR A 569 13.03 10.79 0.13
CA THR A 569 12.89 10.55 -1.31
C THR A 569 12.25 9.18 -1.58
N ALA A 570 11.99 8.87 -2.85
CA ALA A 570 11.61 7.53 -3.30
C ALA A 570 12.67 6.48 -2.90
N VAL A 571 12.25 5.30 -2.40
CA VAL A 571 13.17 4.23 -1.97
C VAL A 571 13.69 3.38 -3.14
N GLY A 572 12.95 3.29 -4.25
CA GLY A 572 13.26 2.46 -5.41
C GLY A 572 12.96 0.97 -5.26
N VAL A 573 12.47 0.54 -4.11
CA VAL A 573 11.98 -0.83 -3.80
C VAL A 573 10.71 -0.74 -2.94
N ASN A 574 10.05 -1.85 -2.62
CA ASN A 574 8.84 -1.84 -1.78
C ASN A 574 9.14 -1.22 -0.40
N PRO A 575 8.41 -0.18 0.05
CA PRO A 575 8.83 0.64 1.18
C PRO A 575 8.45 0.06 2.55
N MET A 576 7.81 -1.11 2.63
CA MET A 576 7.27 -1.65 3.90
C MET A 576 8.37 -1.80 4.97
N ILE A 577 9.48 -2.46 4.64
CA ILE A 577 10.58 -2.68 5.59
C ILE A 577 11.20 -1.34 6.02
N THR A 578 11.39 -0.42 5.07
CA THR A 578 11.91 0.92 5.33
C THR A 578 11.02 1.70 6.28
N ILE A 579 9.69 1.74 6.04
CA ILE A 579 8.72 2.45 6.87
C ILE A 579 8.68 1.88 8.29
N GLN A 580 8.59 0.55 8.41
CA GLN A 580 8.56 -0.10 9.73
C GLN A 580 9.88 0.12 10.50
N SER A 581 11.02 0.11 9.82
CA SER A 581 12.33 0.33 10.46
C SER A 581 12.52 1.77 10.93
N VAL A 582 12.06 2.76 10.14
CA VAL A 582 12.02 4.16 10.59
C VAL A 582 11.11 4.29 11.80
N ALA A 583 9.89 3.78 11.74
CA ALA A 583 8.95 3.83 12.85
C ALA A 583 9.50 3.16 14.11
N TYR A 584 10.21 2.03 13.99
CA TYR A 584 10.86 1.35 15.10
C TYR A 584 11.89 2.25 15.80
N CYS A 585 12.79 2.88 15.04
CA CYS A 585 13.79 3.80 15.58
C CYS A 585 13.14 5.01 16.27
N LEU A 586 12.19 5.66 15.61
CA LEU A 586 11.53 6.86 16.15
C LEU A 586 10.75 6.52 17.43
N SER A 587 10.02 5.41 17.43
CA SER A 587 9.20 5.01 18.58
C SER A 587 10.04 4.67 19.81
N LYS A 588 11.26 4.13 19.62
CA LYS A 588 12.22 3.97 20.72
C LYS A 588 12.64 5.32 21.30
N GLY A 589 13.00 6.28 20.45
CA GLY A 589 13.34 7.64 20.88
C GLY A 589 12.18 8.34 21.61
N ILE A 590 10.95 8.15 21.13
CA ILE A 590 9.73 8.67 21.78
C ILE A 590 9.58 8.04 23.18
N ALA A 591 9.70 6.72 23.30
CA ALA A 591 9.59 6.02 24.59
C ALA A 591 10.66 6.50 25.61
N GLU A 592 11.90 6.68 25.15
CA GLU A 592 13.00 7.20 25.97
C GLU A 592 12.73 8.64 26.43
N SER A 593 12.25 9.50 25.52
CA SER A 593 11.86 10.88 25.83
C SER A 593 10.75 10.94 26.89
N MET A 594 9.71 10.12 26.73
CA MET A 594 8.62 10.02 27.71
C MET A 594 9.10 9.53 29.08
N THR A 595 10.04 8.58 29.12
CA THR A 595 10.63 8.07 30.36
C THR A 595 11.43 9.14 31.08
N ASN A 596 12.23 9.91 30.35
CA ASN A 596 13.02 11.00 30.93
C ASN A 596 12.13 12.13 31.45
N ALA A 597 11.05 12.46 30.74
CA ALA A 597 10.06 13.43 31.22
C ALA A 597 9.44 12.98 32.55
N GLN A 598 9.12 11.69 32.71
CA GLN A 598 8.57 11.16 33.97
C GLN A 598 9.55 11.24 35.16
N LYS A 599 10.87 11.22 34.94
CA LYS A 599 11.87 11.34 36.00
C LYS A 599 12.08 12.78 36.51
N HIS A 600 11.65 13.77 35.72
CA HIS A 600 11.79 15.19 36.05
C HIS A 600 10.54 15.78 36.74
N TYR A 601 9.46 14.99 36.84
CA TYR A 601 8.29 15.25 37.68
C TYR A 601 8.38 14.41 38.94
#